data_AF-A0A7K0RG18-F1
#
_entry.id   AF-A0A7K0RG18-F1
#
_cell.length_a   1.000
_cell.length_b   1.000
_cell.length_c   1.000
_cell.angle_alpha   90.00
_cell.angle_beta   90.00
_cell.angle_gamma   90.00
#
_symmetry.space_group_name_H-M   'P 1'
#
loop_
_entity.id
_entity.type
_entity.pdbx_description
1 polymer ?
#
loop_
_entity_poly.entity_id
_entity_poly.type
_entity_poly.pdbx_seq_one_letter_code
_entity_poly.pdbx_strand_id
1 'polypeptide(L)'
;MAENLSGQDLSGQDLRGRKLAGAILSGANLSGSNLSGENLSGADLTGANLEGANLQEIGLEHAEMRGANLSGADMRDASMFCAGLIEAKLVGTQLAGADLSRAELRHADLSRADLSQVEAGRANLDDSKLDSANLHGADFRRAKFRNADMTGANLEGADMRGAKMTGANLEGALGWRSE
;
A
#
# COMPACT_ATOMS: atom_id res chain seq x y z
N MET A 1 -16.59 -21.18 5.29
CA MET A 1 -15.40 -21.68 4.56
C MET A 1 -14.92 -20.54 3.69
N ALA A 2 -13.62 -20.26 3.66
CA ALA A 2 -13.05 -19.23 2.79
C ALA A 2 -13.38 -19.54 1.32
N GLU A 3 -13.81 -18.54 0.56
CA GLU A 3 -14.07 -18.69 -0.88
C GLU A 3 -12.72 -18.82 -1.61
N ASN A 4 -12.57 -19.85 -2.45
CA ASN A 4 -11.36 -20.03 -3.26
C ASN A 4 -11.62 -19.53 -4.67
N LEU A 5 -10.95 -18.44 -5.00
CA LEU A 5 -10.99 -17.71 -6.26
C LEU A 5 -9.57 -17.57 -6.85
N SER A 6 -8.62 -18.41 -6.43
CA SER A 6 -7.24 -18.37 -6.93
C SER A 6 -7.18 -18.46 -8.45
N GLY A 7 -6.40 -17.58 -9.07
CA GLY A 7 -6.18 -17.54 -10.52
C GLY A 7 -7.42 -17.20 -11.36
N GLN A 8 -8.55 -16.86 -10.75
CA GLN A 8 -9.78 -16.51 -11.47
C GLN A 8 -9.62 -15.16 -12.19
N ASP A 9 -10.29 -15.03 -13.33
CA ASP A 9 -10.46 -13.73 -13.99
C ASP A 9 -11.74 -13.04 -13.48
N LEU A 10 -11.52 -12.03 -12.67
CA LEU A 10 -12.52 -11.17 -12.03
C LEU A 10 -12.36 -9.71 -12.50
N SER A 11 -11.61 -9.48 -13.58
CA SER A 11 -11.31 -8.13 -14.06
C SER A 11 -12.56 -7.36 -14.48
N GLY A 12 -12.59 -6.08 -14.16
CA GLY A 12 -13.70 -5.17 -14.46
C GLY A 12 -15.03 -5.48 -13.76
N GLN A 13 -15.08 -6.49 -12.89
CA GLN A 13 -16.33 -6.88 -12.23
C GLN A 13 -16.69 -5.93 -11.08
N ASP A 14 -17.98 -5.73 -10.86
CA ASP A 14 -18.50 -5.18 -9.60
C ASP A 14 -18.59 -6.32 -8.58
N LEU A 15 -17.72 -6.29 -7.59
CA LEU A 15 -17.60 -7.32 -6.56
C LEU A 15 -18.13 -6.84 -5.21
N ARG A 16 -18.82 -5.70 -5.16
CA ARG A 16 -19.43 -5.18 -3.95
C ARG A 16 -20.52 -6.11 -3.39
N GLY A 17 -20.63 -6.16 -2.08
CA GLY A 17 -21.53 -7.02 -1.31
C GLY A 17 -21.10 -8.49 -1.23
N ARG A 18 -19.88 -8.84 -1.65
CA ARG A 18 -19.39 -10.22 -1.61
C ARG A 18 -18.76 -10.52 -0.26
N LYS A 19 -18.84 -11.78 0.16
CA LYS A 19 -18.21 -12.24 1.41
C LYS A 19 -16.79 -12.70 1.14
N LEU A 20 -15.87 -11.76 1.00
CA LEU A 20 -14.47 -12.01 0.62
C LEU A 20 -13.48 -12.02 1.79
N ALA A 21 -13.94 -11.82 3.02
CA ALA A 21 -13.08 -11.91 4.21
C ALA A 21 -12.43 -13.30 4.29
N GLY A 22 -11.10 -13.33 4.40
CA GLY A 22 -10.30 -14.55 4.39
C GLY A 22 -10.33 -15.34 3.08
N ALA A 23 -10.82 -14.78 1.96
CA ALA A 23 -10.85 -15.46 0.67
C ALA A 23 -9.43 -15.76 0.15
N ILE A 24 -9.33 -16.82 -0.66
CA ILE A 24 -8.09 -17.17 -1.36
C ILE A 24 -8.21 -16.63 -2.78
N LEU A 25 -7.51 -15.53 -3.05
CA LEU A 25 -7.49 -14.77 -4.31
C LEU A 25 -6.07 -14.77 -4.92
N SER A 26 -5.21 -15.69 -4.50
CA SER A 26 -3.82 -15.76 -4.97
C SER A 26 -3.76 -15.91 -6.49
N GLY A 27 -3.00 -15.02 -7.13
CA GLY A 27 -2.87 -14.93 -8.59
C GLY A 27 -4.15 -14.55 -9.34
N ALA A 28 -5.24 -14.18 -8.66
CA ALA A 28 -6.47 -13.75 -9.33
C ALA A 28 -6.27 -12.44 -10.09
N ASN A 29 -6.97 -12.28 -11.21
CA ASN A 29 -7.00 -11.04 -11.96
C ASN A 29 -8.23 -10.21 -11.54
N LEU A 30 -8.00 -9.16 -10.77
CA LEU A 30 -8.98 -8.20 -10.25
C LEU A 30 -8.80 -6.81 -10.89
N SER A 31 -8.06 -6.71 -12.00
CA SER A 31 -7.76 -5.41 -12.61
C SER A 31 -9.02 -4.66 -13.01
N GLY A 32 -9.07 -3.37 -12.69
CA GLY A 32 -10.23 -2.51 -12.93
C GLY A 32 -11.53 -2.94 -12.23
N SER A 33 -11.51 -3.93 -11.32
CA SER A 33 -12.69 -4.34 -10.57
C SER A 33 -13.09 -3.28 -9.53
N ASN A 34 -14.34 -3.35 -9.07
CA ASN A 34 -14.84 -2.52 -7.99
C ASN A 34 -15.05 -3.35 -6.73
N LEU A 35 -14.22 -3.09 -5.71
CA LEU A 35 -14.24 -3.69 -4.37
C LEU A 35 -14.39 -2.60 -3.29
N SER A 36 -14.84 -1.40 -3.67
CA SER A 36 -14.96 -0.28 -2.72
C SER A 36 -15.86 -0.65 -1.53
N GLY A 37 -15.38 -0.38 -0.32
CA GLY A 37 -16.04 -0.67 0.95
C GLY A 37 -16.11 -2.15 1.33
N GLU A 38 -15.53 -3.06 0.54
CA GLU A 38 -15.56 -4.50 0.85
C GLU A 38 -14.60 -4.87 1.98
N ASN A 39 -14.89 -5.98 2.65
CA ASN A 39 -14.01 -6.56 3.65
C ASN A 39 -13.28 -7.78 3.06
N LEU A 40 -11.96 -7.64 2.89
CA LEU A 40 -10.98 -8.65 2.52
C LEU A 40 -9.96 -8.88 3.65
N SER A 41 -10.31 -8.58 4.91
CA SER A 41 -9.41 -8.81 6.04
C SER A 41 -8.96 -10.28 6.06
N GLY A 42 -7.64 -10.50 6.18
CA GLY A 42 -7.03 -11.83 6.17
C GLY A 42 -7.08 -12.59 4.85
N ALA A 43 -7.48 -11.96 3.74
CA ALA A 43 -7.47 -12.60 2.42
C ALA A 43 -6.04 -12.86 1.93
N ASP A 44 -5.87 -13.92 1.14
CA ASP A 44 -4.64 -14.21 0.40
C ASP A 44 -4.76 -13.64 -1.02
N LEU A 45 -4.10 -12.52 -1.26
CA LEU A 45 -3.97 -11.81 -2.54
C LEU A 45 -2.55 -11.94 -3.11
N THR A 46 -1.79 -12.96 -2.69
CA THR A 46 -0.41 -13.16 -3.14
C THR A 46 -0.35 -13.22 -4.67
N GLY A 47 0.42 -12.31 -5.27
CA GLY A 47 0.58 -12.18 -6.72
C GLY A 47 -0.69 -11.82 -7.50
N ALA A 48 -1.77 -11.39 -6.83
CA ALA A 48 -2.99 -10.96 -7.51
C ALA A 48 -2.75 -9.66 -8.31
N ASN A 49 -3.52 -9.48 -9.38
CA ASN A 49 -3.48 -8.27 -10.19
C ASN A 49 -4.69 -7.39 -9.86
N LEU A 50 -4.48 -6.28 -9.15
CA LEU A 50 -5.48 -5.26 -8.80
C LEU A 50 -5.22 -3.93 -9.52
N GLU A 51 -4.49 -3.95 -10.63
CA GLU A 51 -4.15 -2.75 -11.40
C GLU A 51 -5.41 -1.93 -11.74
N GLY A 52 -5.40 -0.65 -11.37
CA GLY A 52 -6.50 0.29 -11.63
C GLY A 52 -7.84 -0.08 -10.96
N ALA A 53 -7.86 -1.02 -10.01
CA ALA A 53 -9.08 -1.37 -9.28
C ALA A 53 -9.55 -0.21 -8.39
N ASN A 54 -10.87 -0.13 -8.19
CA ASN A 54 -11.45 0.74 -7.16
C ASN A 54 -11.52 -0.02 -5.83
N LEU A 55 -10.67 0.38 -4.90
CA LEU A 55 -10.47 -0.18 -3.57
C LEU A 55 -10.70 0.88 -2.48
N GLN A 56 -11.45 1.95 -2.76
CA GLN A 56 -11.75 2.99 -1.77
C GLN A 56 -12.42 2.36 -0.53
N GLU A 57 -11.98 2.76 0.67
CA GLU A 57 -12.53 2.28 1.95
C GLU A 57 -12.48 0.74 2.13
N ILE A 58 -11.66 0.01 1.35
CA ILE A 58 -11.55 -1.44 1.47
C ILE A 58 -10.91 -1.84 2.82
N GLY A 59 -11.42 -2.92 3.43
CA GLY A 59 -10.78 -3.58 4.57
C GLY A 59 -9.80 -4.66 4.11
N LEU A 60 -8.51 -4.48 4.37
CA LEU A 60 -7.40 -5.38 4.03
C LEU A 60 -6.53 -5.68 5.26
N GLU A 61 -7.09 -5.54 6.47
CA GLU A 61 -6.36 -5.82 7.71
C GLU A 61 -5.84 -7.25 7.69
N HIS A 62 -4.54 -7.42 7.98
CA HIS A 62 -3.88 -8.73 7.95
C HIS A 62 -3.92 -9.47 6.60
N ALA A 63 -4.27 -8.82 5.49
CA ALA A 63 -4.26 -9.45 4.18
C ALA A 63 -2.82 -9.71 3.70
N GLU A 64 -2.62 -10.81 3.00
CA GLU A 64 -1.34 -11.19 2.37
C GLU A 64 -1.35 -10.76 0.91
N MET A 65 -0.56 -9.73 0.57
CA MET A 65 -0.49 -9.11 -0.75
C MET A 65 0.92 -9.17 -1.34
N ARG A 66 1.72 -10.16 -0.94
CA ARG A 66 3.11 -10.29 -1.42
C ARG A 66 3.13 -10.33 -2.95
N GLY A 67 3.90 -9.44 -3.56
CA GLY A 67 4.06 -9.35 -5.01
C GLY A 67 2.79 -8.98 -5.79
N ALA A 68 1.72 -8.53 -5.11
CA ALA A 68 0.50 -8.09 -5.79
C ALA A 68 0.76 -6.84 -6.64
N ASN A 69 0.04 -6.70 -7.74
CA ASN A 69 0.08 -5.50 -8.58
C ASN A 69 -1.12 -4.61 -8.27
N LEU A 70 -0.90 -3.54 -7.51
CA LEU A 70 -1.89 -2.52 -7.15
C LEU A 70 -1.69 -1.23 -7.97
N SER A 71 -0.82 -1.22 -8.99
CA SER A 71 -0.46 0.01 -9.72
C SER A 71 -1.69 0.79 -10.19
N GLY A 72 -1.72 2.09 -9.91
CA GLY A 72 -2.82 2.98 -10.27
C GLY A 72 -4.17 2.70 -9.59
N ALA A 73 -4.25 1.77 -8.64
CA ALA A 73 -5.47 1.52 -7.89
C ALA A 73 -5.86 2.72 -7.02
N ASP A 74 -7.17 2.88 -6.81
CA ASP A 74 -7.71 3.87 -5.89
C ASP A 74 -7.96 3.21 -4.54
N MET A 75 -7.11 3.50 -3.56
CA MET A 75 -7.10 2.91 -2.21
C MET A 75 -7.27 4.00 -1.13
N ARG A 76 -7.94 5.11 -1.47
CA ARG A 76 -8.22 6.17 -0.50
C ARG A 76 -8.99 5.62 0.68
N ASP A 77 -8.55 5.99 1.88
CA ASP A 77 -9.14 5.57 3.15
C ASP A 77 -9.19 4.03 3.35
N ALA A 78 -8.35 3.27 2.64
CA ALA A 78 -8.24 1.82 2.84
C ALA A 78 -7.64 1.46 4.21
N SER A 79 -8.14 0.40 4.82
CA SER A 79 -7.62 -0.14 6.08
C SER A 79 -6.67 -1.31 5.80
N MET A 80 -5.37 -1.12 6.01
CA MET A 80 -4.31 -2.11 5.74
C MET A 80 -3.44 -2.37 6.97
N PHE A 81 -4.02 -2.23 8.16
CA PHE A 81 -3.33 -2.51 9.42
C PHE A 81 -2.69 -3.91 9.40
N CYS A 82 -1.38 -3.98 9.66
CA CYS A 82 -0.60 -5.23 9.63
C CYS A 82 -0.68 -6.03 8.30
N ALA A 83 -1.00 -5.40 7.17
CA ALA A 83 -1.01 -6.09 5.87
C ALA A 83 0.41 -6.40 5.37
N GLY A 84 0.55 -7.50 4.63
CA GLY A 84 1.81 -7.96 4.03
C GLY A 84 1.94 -7.53 2.56
N LEU A 85 2.66 -6.45 2.28
CA LEU A 85 2.86 -5.89 0.93
C LEU A 85 4.30 -6.05 0.41
N ILE A 86 5.02 -7.07 0.88
CA ILE A 86 6.41 -7.32 0.46
C ILE A 86 6.46 -7.48 -1.07
N GLU A 87 7.38 -6.80 -1.74
CA GLU A 87 7.55 -6.82 -3.20
C GLU A 87 6.31 -6.36 -4.02
N ALA A 88 5.29 -5.78 -3.38
CA ALA A 88 4.09 -5.31 -4.07
C ALA A 88 4.38 -4.09 -4.96
N LYS A 89 3.65 -3.98 -6.07
CA LYS A 89 3.71 -2.81 -6.98
C LYS A 89 2.56 -1.87 -6.66
N LEU A 90 2.86 -0.68 -6.16
CA LEU A 90 1.91 0.37 -5.79
C LEU A 90 2.17 1.66 -6.59
N VAL A 91 2.79 1.56 -7.76
CA VAL A 91 3.18 2.71 -8.58
C VAL A 91 1.95 3.56 -8.91
N GLY A 92 2.01 4.84 -8.57
CA GLY A 92 0.92 5.79 -8.85
C GLY A 92 -0.41 5.48 -8.17
N THR A 93 -0.42 4.67 -7.10
CA THR A 93 -1.62 4.40 -6.30
C THR A 93 -2.11 5.65 -5.58
N GLN A 94 -3.42 5.75 -5.37
CA GLN A 94 -4.01 6.76 -4.48
C GLN A 94 -4.24 6.13 -3.11
N LEU A 95 -3.46 6.53 -2.12
CA LEU A 95 -3.46 5.99 -0.75
C LEU A 95 -3.76 7.07 0.30
N ALA A 96 -4.28 8.22 -0.13
CA ALA A 96 -4.56 9.32 0.78
C ALA A 96 -5.49 8.87 1.92
N GLY A 97 -5.08 9.14 3.15
CA GLY A 97 -5.83 8.76 4.37
C GLY A 97 -5.81 7.28 4.74
N ALA A 98 -5.13 6.41 3.98
CA ALA A 98 -5.10 4.97 4.28
C ALA A 98 -4.35 4.65 5.59
N ASP A 99 -4.78 3.58 6.28
CA ASP A 99 -4.06 3.03 7.44
C ASP A 99 -3.11 1.92 7.00
N LEU A 100 -1.82 2.23 6.96
CA LEU A 100 -0.70 1.32 6.72
C LEU A 100 0.06 1.00 8.02
N SER A 101 -0.52 1.25 9.18
CA SER A 101 0.14 1.04 10.46
C SER A 101 0.62 -0.40 10.60
N ARG A 102 1.92 -0.55 10.88
CA ARG A 102 2.61 -1.84 11.00
C ARG A 102 2.59 -2.71 9.73
N ALA A 103 2.23 -2.18 8.57
CA ALA A 103 2.31 -2.91 7.32
C ALA A 103 3.76 -3.26 6.96
N GLU A 104 3.95 -4.38 6.26
CA GLU A 104 5.24 -4.86 5.78
C GLU A 104 5.38 -4.55 4.28
N LEU A 105 6.06 -3.47 3.94
CA LEU A 105 6.23 -2.92 2.58
C LEU A 105 7.68 -3.06 2.07
N ARG A 106 8.44 -4.03 2.61
CA ARG A 106 9.83 -4.25 2.18
C ARG A 106 9.89 -4.53 0.68
N HIS A 107 10.81 -3.86 -0.02
CA HIS A 107 10.97 -3.97 -1.48
C HIS A 107 9.73 -3.57 -2.30
N ALA A 108 8.73 -2.93 -1.70
CA ALA A 108 7.56 -2.46 -2.42
C ALA A 108 7.93 -1.26 -3.32
N ASP A 109 7.21 -1.12 -4.43
CA ASP A 109 7.36 0.00 -5.36
C ASP A 109 6.18 0.97 -5.20
N LEU A 110 6.37 2.04 -4.43
CA LEU A 110 5.41 3.13 -4.18
C LEU A 110 5.77 4.38 -5.00
N SER A 111 6.54 4.24 -6.08
CA SER A 111 6.96 5.37 -6.91
C SER A 111 5.74 6.16 -7.39
N ARG A 112 5.77 7.49 -7.23
CA ARG A 112 4.68 8.41 -7.60
C ARG A 112 3.33 8.13 -6.91
N ALA A 113 3.28 7.32 -5.86
CA ALA A 113 2.06 7.10 -5.10
C ALA A 113 1.66 8.36 -4.31
N ASP A 114 0.35 8.57 -4.13
CA ASP A 114 -0.17 9.58 -3.21
C ASP A 114 -0.40 8.97 -1.84
N LEU A 115 0.57 9.18 -0.96
CA LEU A 115 0.56 8.79 0.45
C LEU A 115 0.34 10.04 1.33
N SER A 116 -0.50 10.99 0.90
CA SER A 116 -0.84 12.12 1.76
C SER A 116 -1.69 11.67 2.94
N GLN A 117 -1.38 12.17 4.14
CA GLN A 117 -2.16 11.91 5.37
C GLN A 117 -2.30 10.42 5.75
N VAL A 118 -1.46 9.51 5.24
CA VAL A 118 -1.54 8.09 5.64
C VAL A 118 -1.08 7.92 7.08
N GLU A 119 -1.66 6.94 7.77
CA GLU A 119 -1.14 6.42 9.03
C GLU A 119 -0.21 5.24 8.76
N ALA A 120 1.11 5.43 8.79
CA ALA A 120 2.10 4.38 8.56
C ALA A 120 3.03 4.18 9.77
N GLY A 121 2.48 4.42 10.97
CA GLY A 121 3.18 4.25 12.22
C GLY A 121 3.75 2.83 12.36
N ARG A 122 5.06 2.72 12.59
CA ARG A 122 5.80 1.45 12.71
C ARG A 122 5.75 0.56 11.46
N ALA A 123 5.33 1.06 10.30
CA ALA A 123 5.42 0.34 9.04
C ALA A 123 6.88 0.05 8.67
N ASN A 124 7.09 -1.00 7.89
CA ASN A 124 8.42 -1.39 7.43
C ASN A 124 8.55 -1.18 5.92
N LEU A 125 9.22 -0.11 5.53
CA LEU A 125 9.48 0.28 4.14
C LEU A 125 10.97 0.11 3.78
N ASP A 126 11.69 -0.78 4.46
CA ASP A 126 13.09 -1.07 4.12
C ASP A 126 13.22 -1.50 2.65
N ASP A 127 14.22 -0.95 1.95
CA ASP A 127 14.57 -1.22 0.55
C ASP A 127 13.42 -0.95 -0.45
N SER A 128 12.45 -0.13 -0.08
CA SER A 128 11.32 0.27 -0.94
C SER A 128 11.65 1.46 -1.85
N LYS A 129 10.84 1.66 -2.89
CA LYS A 129 10.88 2.85 -3.74
C LYS A 129 9.72 3.77 -3.42
N LEU A 130 10.01 5.03 -3.19
CA LEU A 130 9.09 6.13 -2.96
C LEU A 130 9.49 7.35 -3.80
N ASP A 131 10.21 7.16 -4.91
CA ASP A 131 10.64 8.28 -5.74
C ASP A 131 9.43 9.06 -6.27
N SER A 132 9.50 10.38 -6.12
CA SER A 132 8.42 11.32 -6.44
C SER A 132 7.08 11.02 -5.75
N ALA A 133 7.05 10.24 -4.66
CA ALA A 133 5.83 9.99 -3.90
C ALA A 133 5.40 11.22 -3.10
N ASN A 134 4.10 11.41 -2.95
CA ASN A 134 3.55 12.46 -2.09
C ASN A 134 3.36 11.93 -0.67
N LEU A 135 4.16 12.36 0.30
CA LEU A 135 4.09 11.95 1.71
C LEU A 135 3.52 13.05 2.61
N HIS A 136 2.84 14.05 2.03
CA HIS A 136 2.42 15.25 2.73
C HIS A 136 1.55 14.93 3.95
N GLY A 137 1.99 15.38 5.13
CA GLY A 137 1.26 15.20 6.38
C GLY A 137 1.09 13.74 6.85
N ALA A 138 1.79 12.78 6.25
CA ALA A 138 1.73 11.39 6.66
C ALA A 138 2.37 11.15 8.04
N ASP A 139 1.86 10.17 8.78
CA ASP A 139 2.46 9.70 10.03
C ASP A 139 3.36 8.49 9.80
N PHE A 140 4.68 8.69 9.87
CA PHE A 140 5.68 7.64 9.77
C PHE A 140 6.43 7.42 11.09
N ARG A 141 5.81 7.72 12.23
CA ARG A 141 6.44 7.55 13.54
C ARG A 141 6.93 6.12 13.71
N ARG A 142 8.22 5.99 14.02
CA ARG A 142 8.90 4.70 14.23
C ARG A 142 8.86 3.74 13.02
N ALA A 143 8.51 4.24 11.83
CA ALA A 143 8.62 3.47 10.60
C ALA A 143 10.09 3.21 10.24
N LYS A 144 10.32 2.25 9.34
CA LYS A 144 11.66 1.92 8.85
C LYS A 144 11.74 2.21 7.35
N PHE A 145 12.84 2.80 6.92
CA PHE A 145 13.15 3.21 5.55
C PHE A 145 14.61 2.91 5.22
N ARG A 146 15.18 1.84 5.79
CA ARG A 146 16.58 1.52 5.51
C ARG A 146 16.75 1.34 4.00
N ASN A 147 17.70 2.05 3.39
CA ASN A 147 17.95 2.03 1.95
C ASN A 147 16.74 2.38 1.06
N ALA A 148 15.69 3.02 1.59
CA ALA A 148 14.55 3.40 0.77
C ALA A 148 14.94 4.53 -0.20
N ASP A 149 14.46 4.48 -1.44
CA ASP A 149 14.61 5.58 -2.38
C ASP A 149 13.46 6.57 -2.22
N MET A 150 13.73 7.76 -1.72
CA MET A 150 12.74 8.84 -1.53
C MET A 150 13.11 10.07 -2.37
N THR A 151 13.83 9.86 -3.47
CA THR A 151 14.27 10.94 -4.37
C THR A 151 13.07 11.75 -4.85
N GLY A 152 13.09 13.07 -4.65
CA GLY A 152 12.02 13.97 -5.06
C GLY A 152 10.68 13.78 -4.32
N ALA A 153 10.62 12.97 -3.27
CA ALA A 153 9.40 12.78 -2.49
C ALA A 153 9.00 14.06 -1.74
N ASN A 154 7.70 14.26 -1.53
CA ASN A 154 7.20 15.39 -0.75
C ASN A 154 6.96 15.00 0.72
N LEU A 155 7.87 15.36 1.63
CA LEU A 155 7.74 15.10 3.07
C LEU A 155 7.17 16.29 3.87
N GLU A 156 6.63 17.32 3.22
CA GLU A 156 6.11 18.47 3.94
C GLU A 156 5.03 18.07 4.97
N GLY A 157 5.26 18.42 6.24
CA GLY A 157 4.34 18.09 7.33
C GLY A 157 4.35 16.64 7.79
N ALA A 158 5.14 15.76 7.18
CA ALA A 158 5.22 14.36 7.59
C ALA A 158 5.85 14.21 8.99
N ASP A 159 5.26 13.35 9.84
CA ASP A 159 5.79 13.04 11.17
C ASP A 159 6.77 11.86 11.10
N MET A 160 8.05 12.18 11.07
CA MET A 160 9.14 11.20 10.99
C MET A 160 9.73 10.81 12.35
N ARG A 161 9.09 11.17 13.48
CA ARG A 161 9.69 10.98 14.82
C ARG A 161 9.99 9.51 15.10
N GLY A 162 11.28 9.24 15.34
CA GLY A 162 11.79 7.90 15.62
C GLY A 162 11.83 6.97 14.41
N ALA A 163 11.56 7.47 13.20
CA ALA A 163 11.73 6.70 11.97
C ALA A 163 13.22 6.37 11.77
N LYS A 164 13.49 5.20 11.17
CA LYS A 164 14.85 4.75 10.86
C LYS A 164 15.12 4.94 9.37
N MET A 165 16.00 5.86 9.01
CA MET A 165 16.26 6.22 7.60
C MET A 165 17.71 5.92 7.16
N THR A 166 18.37 4.95 7.80
CA THR A 166 19.77 4.61 7.48
C THR A 166 19.90 4.20 6.02
N GLY A 167 20.67 4.97 5.24
CA GLY A 167 20.91 4.72 3.82
C GLY A 167 19.75 5.13 2.90
N ALA A 168 18.69 5.76 3.42
CA ALA A 168 17.62 6.28 2.57
C ALA A 168 18.16 7.41 1.66
N ASN A 169 17.77 7.39 0.39
CA ASN A 169 18.08 8.47 -0.55
C ASN A 169 17.00 9.55 -0.46
N LEU A 170 17.37 10.78 -0.11
CA LEU A 170 16.46 11.93 0.03
C LEU A 170 16.84 13.07 -0.92
N GLU A 171 17.59 12.77 -1.98
CA GLU A 171 17.97 13.77 -2.98
C GLU A 171 16.72 14.46 -3.54
N GLY A 172 16.67 15.80 -3.46
CA GLY A 172 15.54 16.58 -3.96
C GLY A 172 14.22 16.43 -3.18
N ALA A 173 14.21 15.71 -2.05
CA ALA A 173 13.01 15.56 -1.24
C ALA A 173 12.56 16.91 -0.64
N LEU A 174 11.28 17.25 -0.80
CA LEU A 174 10.70 18.49 -0.27
C LEU A 174 10.34 18.33 1.20
N GLY A 175 10.40 19.42 1.97
CA GLY A 175 10.07 19.41 3.40
C GLY A 175 11.09 18.70 4.31
N TRP A 176 12.08 18.01 3.74
CA TRP A 176 13.18 17.40 4.49
C TRP A 176 14.32 18.40 4.70
N ARG A 177 14.82 18.48 5.94
CA ARG A 177 16.06 19.21 6.26
C ARG A 177 17.02 18.21 6.90
N SER A 178 18.16 17.98 6.27
CA SER A 178 19.26 17.28 6.93
C SER A 178 19.71 18.13 8.12
N GLU A 179 19.60 17.60 9.34
CA GLU A 179 20.32 18.13 10.50
C GLU A 179 21.83 17.96 10.32
#